data_AF-A0A162AYY8-F1
#
_entry.id   AF-A0A162AYY8-F1
#
_cell.length_a   1.000
_cell.length_b   1.000
_cell.length_c   1.000
_cell.angle_alpha   90.00
_cell.angle_beta   90.00
_cell.angle_gamma   90.00
#
_symmetry.space_group_name_H-M   'P 1'
#
loop_
_entity.id
_entity.type
_entity.pdbx_description
1 polymer ?
#
loop_
_entity_poly.entity_id
_entity_poly.type
_entity_poly.pdbx_seq_one_letter_code
_entity_poly.pdbx_strand_id
1 'polypeptide(L)' 'MSRFDSCAQASAKDFADAEKTGSLAPSMAFNMSTSQAVQGAVFDVVTHFMNDKSADAGKAGRQLLAAIKAAQ' A
#
# COMPACT_ATOMS: atom_id res chain seq x y z
N MET A 1 -19.03 19.18 -10.75
CA MET A 1 -18.32 19.03 -9.47
C MET A 1 -19.13 19.53 -8.28
N SER A 2 -19.92 20.60 -8.40
CA SER A 2 -20.72 21.19 -7.29
C SER A 2 -21.74 20.27 -6.58
N ARG A 3 -22.08 19.11 -7.17
CA ARG A 3 -22.96 18.11 -6.55
C ARG A 3 -22.26 17.19 -5.54
N PHE A 4 -20.93 17.25 -5.47
CA PHE A 4 -20.10 16.45 -4.58
C PHE A 4 -19.60 17.31 -3.42
N ASP A 5 -19.31 16.70 -2.28
CA ASP A 5 -18.69 17.41 -1.15
C ASP A 5 -17.26 17.88 -1.49
N SER A 6 -16.70 18.70 -0.60
CA SER A 6 -15.35 19.24 -0.77
C SER A 6 -14.26 18.18 -0.82
N CYS A 7 -14.41 17.07 -0.09
CA CYS A 7 -13.43 15.97 -0.06
C CYS A 7 -13.37 15.24 -1.40
N ALA A 8 -14.53 14.92 -1.98
CA ALA A 8 -14.63 14.28 -3.29
C ALA A 8 -14.12 15.20 -4.41
N GLN A 9 -14.40 16.51 -4.32
CA GLN A 9 -13.84 17.48 -5.27
C GLN A 9 -12.32 17.57 -5.18
N ALA A 10 -11.77 17.59 -3.96
CA ALA A 10 -10.32 17.59 -3.73
C ALA A 10 -9.66 16.31 -4.26
N SER A 11 -10.22 15.14 -3.93
CA SER A 11 -9.72 13.85 -4.40
C SER A 11 -9.64 13.76 -5.93
N ALA A 12 -10.67 14.24 -6.65
CA ALA A 12 -10.66 14.26 -8.11
C ALA A 12 -9.59 15.21 -8.69
N LYS A 13 -9.37 16.36 -8.04
CA LYS A 13 -8.31 17.29 -8.42
C LYS A 13 -6.92 16.67 -8.22
N ASP A 14 -6.68 16.08 -7.06
CA ASP A 14 -5.40 15.46 -6.73
C ASP A 14 -5.09 14.29 -7.66
N PHE A 15 -6.10 13.49 -8.02
CA PHE A 15 -5.97 12.43 -9.01
C PHE A 15 -5.53 12.96 -10.38
N ALA A 16 -6.19 14.02 -10.88
CA ALA A 16 -5.84 14.63 -12.16
C ALA A 16 -4.45 15.29 -12.15
N ASP A 17 -4.01 15.83 -11.02
CA ASP A 17 -2.68 16.44 -10.90
C ASP A 17 -1.58 15.36 -10.75
N ALA A 18 -1.88 14.26 -10.08
CA ALA A 18 -0.99 13.09 -10.02
C ALA A 18 -0.82 12.44 -11.40
N GLU A 19 -1.89 12.38 -12.21
CA GLU A 19 -1.84 11.87 -13.58
C GLU A 19 -0.89 12.70 -14.44
N LYS A 20 -1.03 14.04 -14.41
CA LYS A 20 -0.18 14.96 -15.18
C LYS A 20 1.31 14.85 -14.80
N THR A 21 1.60 14.56 -13.54
CA THR A 21 2.98 14.46 -13.04
C THR A 21 3.54 13.04 -13.15
N GLY A 22 2.74 12.06 -13.60
CA GLY A 22 3.14 10.66 -13.67
C GLY A 22 3.36 10.01 -12.30
N SER A 23 2.77 10.57 -11.24
CA SER A 23 2.94 10.10 -9.87
C SER A 23 1.84 9.14 -9.40
N LEU A 24 0.89 8.78 -10.27
CA LEU A 24 -0.12 7.76 -10.00
C LEU A 24 0.54 6.39 -9.79
N ALA A 25 0.39 5.85 -8.58
CA ALA A 25 0.89 4.53 -8.21
C ALA A 25 -0.26 3.57 -7.86
N PRO A 26 -0.18 2.30 -8.27
CA PRO A 26 -1.17 1.31 -7.90
C PRO A 26 -1.05 0.93 -6.41
N SER A 27 -2.18 0.88 -5.70
CA SER A 27 -2.20 0.47 -4.29
C SER A 27 -1.98 -1.04 -4.13
N MET A 28 -1.01 -1.40 -3.29
CA MET A 28 -0.77 -2.79 -2.88
C MET A 28 -1.88 -3.32 -1.97
N ALA A 29 -2.34 -2.50 -1.03
CA ALA A 29 -3.35 -2.91 -0.05
C ALA A 29 -4.74 -3.12 -0.67
N PHE A 30 -4.99 -2.56 -1.86
CA PHE A 30 -6.26 -2.68 -2.59
C PHE A 30 -6.07 -3.40 -3.94
N ASN A 31 -5.22 -4.42 -3.98
CA ASN A 31 -5.15 -5.40 -5.08
C ASN A 31 -4.74 -4.82 -6.46
N MET A 32 -4.06 -3.67 -6.51
CA MET A 32 -3.72 -3.03 -7.79
C MET A 32 -2.27 -3.25 -8.24
N SER A 33 -1.36 -3.64 -7.34
CA SER A 33 0.08 -3.70 -7.65
C SER A 33 0.76 -5.07 -7.49
N THR A 34 0.06 -6.07 -6.95
CA THR A 34 0.64 -7.40 -6.66
C THR A 34 -0.40 -8.52 -6.80
N SER A 35 0.03 -9.79 -6.79
CA SER A 35 -0.89 -10.93 -6.65
C SER A 35 -1.46 -11.00 -5.24
N GLN A 36 -2.61 -11.67 -5.07
CA GLN A 36 -3.23 -11.85 -3.75
C GLN A 36 -2.33 -12.60 -2.76
N ALA A 37 -1.53 -13.55 -3.25
CA ALA A 37 -0.58 -14.30 -2.42
C ALA A 37 0.51 -13.37 -1.85
N VAL A 38 1.10 -12.51 -2.69
CA VAL A 38 2.09 -11.52 -2.26
C VAL A 38 1.46 -10.49 -1.33
N GLN A 39 0.25 -10.00 -1.63
CA GLN A 39 -0.48 -9.07 -0.77
C GLN A 39 -0.70 -9.65 0.64
N GLY A 40 -1.15 -10.90 0.75
CA GLY A 40 -1.33 -11.58 2.03
C GLY A 40 -0.01 -11.69 2.81
N ALA A 41 1.07 -12.10 2.15
CA ALA A 41 2.39 -12.19 2.76
C ALA A 41 2.89 -10.83 3.29
N VAL A 42 2.63 -9.74 2.56
CA VAL A 42 2.96 -8.38 3.02
C VAL A 42 2.11 -7.99 4.24
N PHE A 43 0.80 -8.25 4.20
CA PHE A 43 -0.10 -7.96 5.31
C PHE A 43 0.29 -8.70 6.59
N ASP A 44 0.68 -9.97 6.50
CA ASP A 44 1.09 -10.76 7.66
C ASP A 44 2.32 -10.16 8.34
N VAL A 45 3.36 -9.81 7.57
CA VAL A 45 4.59 -9.23 8.12
C VAL A 45 4.34 -7.86 8.74
N VAL A 46 3.58 -6.99 8.05
CA VAL A 46 3.27 -5.65 8.55
C VAL A 46 2.40 -5.73 9.80
N THR A 47 1.39 -6.61 9.81
CA THR A 47 0.50 -6.80 10.96
C THR A 47 1.27 -7.31 12.18
N HIS A 48 2.16 -8.29 12.00
CA HIS A 48 3.03 -8.76 13.07
C HIS A 48 3.92 -7.62 13.61
N PHE A 49 4.56 -6.85 12.73
CA PHE A 49 5.41 -5.72 13.12
C PHE A 49 4.64 -4.66 13.93
N MET A 50 3.44 -4.28 13.48
CA MET A 50 2.63 -3.25 14.13
C MET A 50 2.06 -3.71 15.49
N ASN A 51 1.88 -5.01 15.69
CA ASN A 51 1.35 -5.58 16.93
C ASN A 51 2.44 -5.84 18.00
N ASP A 52 3.72 -5.84 17.63
CA ASP A 52 4.83 -6.01 18.57
C ASP A 52 5.54 -4.67 18.84
N LYS A 53 5.33 -4.13 20.05
CA LYS A 53 5.93 -2.85 20.48
C LYS A 53 7.46 -2.87 20.54
N SER A 54 8.07 -4.05 20.52
CA SER A 54 9.51 -4.25 20.55
C SER A 54 10.09 -4.70 19.21
N ALA A 55 9.26 -4.71 18.15
CA ALA A 55 9.68 -5.21 16.85
C ALA A 55 10.84 -4.39 16.27
N ASP A 56 11.85 -5.09 15.77
CA ASP A 56 12.95 -4.49 15.03
C ASP A 56 12.55 -4.25 13.57
N ALA A 57 12.58 -2.99 13.13
CA ALA A 57 12.22 -2.62 11.76
C ALA A 57 13.16 -3.24 10.72
N GLY A 58 14.45 -3.39 11.05
CA GLY A 58 15.43 -4.02 10.16
C GLY A 58 15.11 -5.51 9.90
N LYS A 59 14.74 -6.23 10.96
CA LYS A 59 14.28 -7.62 10.90
C LYS A 59 12.98 -7.73 10.12
N ALA A 60 12.00 -6.86 10.38
CA ALA A 60 10.74 -6.85 9.64
C ALA A 60 10.95 -6.62 8.13
N GLY A 61 11.85 -5.72 7.74
CA GLY A 61 12.21 -5.51 6.33
C GLY A 61 12.82 -6.76 5.67
N ARG A 62 13.70 -7.49 6.38
CA ARG A 62 14.24 -8.76 5.88
C ARG A 62 13.17 -9.85 5.76
N GLN A 63 12.26 -9.94 6.74
CA GLN A 63 11.14 -10.87 6.72
C GLN A 63 10.18 -10.56 5.57
N LEU A 64 9.91 -9.27 5.31
CA LEU A 64 9.08 -8.83 4.20
C LEU A 64 9.63 -9.29 2.86
N LEU A 65 10.92 -9.08 2.60
CA LEU A 65 11.57 -9.54 1.37
C LEU A 65 11.49 -11.07 1.22
N ALA A 66 11.75 -11.81 2.30
CA ALA A 66 11.68 -13.27 2.29
C ALA A 66 10.25 -13.78 2.02
N ALA A 67 9.25 -13.18 2.67
CA ALA A 67 7.85 -13.53 2.51
C ALA A 67 7.34 -13.25 1.08
N ILE A 68 7.70 -12.09 0.51
CA ILE A 68 7.37 -11.75 -0.88
C ILE A 68 7.97 -12.80 -1.84
N LYS A 69 9.25 -13.16 -1.68
CA LYS A 69 9.91 -14.16 -2.53
C LYS A 69 9.27 -15.55 -2.42
N ALA A 70 8.79 -15.92 -1.24
CA ALA A 70 8.14 -17.21 -1.02
C ALA A 70 6.72 -17.29 -1.59
N ALA A 71 6.08 -16.13 -1.82
CA ALA A 71 4.71 -16.02 -2.32
C ALA A 71 4.61 -15.73 -3.83
N GLN A 72 5.75 -15.69 -4.53
CA GLN A 72 5.84 -15.49 -5.99
C GLN A 72 5.60 -16.78 -6.77
#